data_AF-C7R874-F1
#
_entry.id   AF-C7R874-F1
#
_cell.length_a   1.000
_cell.length_b   1.000
_cell.length_c   1.000
_cell.angle_alpha   90.00
_cell.angle_beta   90.00
_cell.angle_gamma   90.00
#
_symmetry.space_group_name_H-M   'P 1'
#
loop_
_entity.id
_entity.type
_entity.pdbx_description
1 polymer ?
#
loop_
_entity_poly.entity_id
_entity_poly.type
_entity_poly.pdbx_seq_one_letter_code
_entity_poly.pdbx_strand_id
1 'polypeptide(L)'
;MAKQRIRIRLKAFDHKLIDQSTSEIVNTAKRTGAQVKGPIPLPTRKERFTILVSPHVNKDARDQYEIRTHKRLVDIIEPTEKTVDALMKLDLAAGVDVQISLS
;
A
#
# COMPACT_ATOMS: atom_id res chain seq x y z
N MET A 1 0.49 6.85 -29.70
CA MET A 1 1.59 6.27 -28.90
C MET A 1 1.00 5.85 -27.56
N ALA A 2 1.18 4.59 -27.16
CA ALA A 2 0.61 4.08 -25.91
C ALA A 2 1.21 4.88 -24.73
N LYS A 3 0.37 5.60 -23.98
CA LYS A 3 0.81 6.27 -22.76
C LYS A 3 1.22 5.18 -21.77
N GLN A 4 2.51 4.93 -21.63
CA GLN A 4 3.04 4.05 -20.59
C GLN A 4 2.60 4.60 -19.25
N ARG A 5 1.99 3.73 -18.43
CA ARG A 5 1.46 4.04 -17.11
C ARG A 5 2.12 3.10 -16.12
N ILE A 6 2.67 3.67 -15.06
CA ILE A 6 3.19 2.91 -13.94
C ILE A 6 2.10 2.89 -12.88
N ARG A 7 1.73 1.69 -12.44
CA ARG A 7 0.79 1.45 -11.36
C ARG A 7 1.53 0.88 -10.17
N ILE A 8 1.45 1.58 -9.05
CA ILE A 8 2.07 1.19 -7.79
C ILE A 8 0.96 0.80 -6.82
N ARG A 9 0.97 -0.46 -6.37
CA ARG A 9 0.09 -0.94 -5.32
C ARG A 9 0.88 -1.09 -4.04
N LEU A 10 0.43 -0.42 -2.99
CA LEU A 10 0.99 -0.53 -1.65
C LEU A 10 0.04 -1.35 -0.78
N LYS A 11 0.60 -2.26 0.04
CA LYS A 11 -0.12 -3.00 1.06
C LYS A 11 0.64 -2.95 2.37
N ALA A 12 -0.07 -2.73 3.47
CA ALA A 12 0.52 -2.76 4.80
C ALA A 12 -0.51 -3.16 5.86
N PHE A 13 -0.03 -3.59 7.02
CA PHE A 13 -0.88 -3.82 8.19
C PHE A 13 -1.09 -2.55 9.02
N ASP A 14 -0.12 -1.62 9.02
CA ASP A 14 -0.25 -0.31 9.65
C ASP A 14 -0.63 0.78 8.63
N HIS A 15 -1.69 1.50 8.93
CA HIS A 15 -2.15 2.65 8.15
C HIS A 15 -1.21 3.86 8.21
N LYS A 16 -0.49 4.08 9.32
CA LYS A 16 0.39 5.25 9.44
C LYS A 16 1.59 5.15 8.50
N LEU A 17 2.22 3.98 8.49
CA LEU A 17 3.37 3.69 7.63
C LEU A 17 3.00 3.79 6.15
N ILE A 18 1.88 3.19 5.74
CA ILE A 18 1.49 3.24 4.33
C ILE A 18 1.14 4.66 3.88
N ASP A 19 0.49 5.47 4.71
CA ASP A 19 0.13 6.84 4.34
C ASP A 19 1.37 7.74 4.25
N GLN A 20 2.35 7.56 5.14
CA GLN A 20 3.65 8.21 5.05
C GLN A 20 4.40 7.82 3.76
N SER A 21 4.59 6.51 3.52
CA SER A 21 5.30 6.02 2.33
C SER A 21 4.60 6.44 1.04
N THR A 22 3.27 6.42 1.01
CA THR A 22 2.53 6.87 -0.18
C THR A 22 2.75 8.37 -0.43
N SER A 23 2.82 9.18 0.63
CA SER A 23 3.08 10.61 0.53
C SER A 23 4.50 10.90 0.01
N GLU A 24 5.49 10.14 0.47
CA GLU A 24 6.88 10.22 -0.01
C GLU A 24 7.00 9.86 -1.50
N ILE A 25 6.33 8.78 -1.94
CA ILE A 25 6.29 8.38 -3.37
C ILE A 25 5.67 9.49 -4.22
N VAL A 26 4.53 10.04 -3.78
CA VAL A 26 3.82 11.10 -4.50
C VAL A 26 4.66 12.38 -4.56
N ASN A 27 5.33 12.76 -3.47
CA ASN A 27 6.19 13.93 -3.43
C ASN A 27 7.42 13.78 -4.34
N THR A 28 7.99 12.58 -4.39
CA THR A 28 9.13 12.27 -5.26
C THR A 28 8.73 12.34 -6.74
N ALA A 29 7.61 11.72 -7.10
CA ALA A 29 7.10 11.75 -8.48
C ALA A 29 6.68 13.16 -8.92
N LYS A 30 6.16 14.00 -8.01
CA LYS A 30 5.92 15.42 -8.29
C LYS A 30 7.21 16.21 -8.50
N ARG A 31 8.26 15.93 -7.71
CA ARG A 31 9.57 16.60 -7.84
C ARG A 31 10.24 16.32 -9.18
N THR A 32 10.06 15.12 -9.73
CA THR A 32 10.60 14.73 -11.05
C THR A 32 9.72 15.19 -12.22
N GLY A 33 8.57 15.84 -11.95
CA GLY A 33 7.68 16.41 -12.96
C GLY A 33 6.71 15.43 -13.60
N ALA A 34 6.56 14.22 -13.06
CA ALA A 34 5.59 13.25 -13.58
C ALA A 34 4.16 13.60 -13.12
N GLN A 35 3.17 13.38 -13.98
CA GLN A 35 1.78 13.56 -13.57
C GLN A 35 1.31 12.37 -12.75
N VAL A 36 0.95 12.62 -11.49
CA VAL A 36 0.53 11.57 -10.55
C VAL A 36 -0.97 11.66 -10.35
N LYS A 37 -1.69 10.55 -10.54
CA LYS A 37 -2.99 10.34 -9.91
C LYS A 37 -2.72 9.96 -8.46
N GLY A 38 -3.11 10.89 -7.59
CA GLY A 38 -2.79 10.91 -6.16
C GLY A 38 -3.15 9.61 -5.43
N PRO A 39 -2.81 9.52 -4.13
CA PRO A 39 -2.98 8.30 -3.37
C PRO A 39 -4.46 7.90 -3.33
N ILE A 40 -4.84 6.87 -4.09
CA ILE A 40 -6.21 6.36 -4.10
C ILE A 40 -6.30 5.32 -2.98
N PRO A 41 -7.05 5.59 -1.90
CA PRO A 41 -7.28 4.60 -0.87
C PRO A 41 -8.21 3.52 -1.40
N LEU A 42 -7.71 2.28 -1.43
CA LEU A 42 -8.57 1.13 -1.71
C LEU A 42 -9.20 0.64 -0.41
N PRO A 43 -10.38 0.00 -0.48
CA PRO A 43 -11.04 -0.57 0.69
C PRO A 43 -10.09 -1.49 1.47
N THR A 44 -10.05 -1.29 2.79
CA THR A 44 -9.27 -2.13 3.70
C THR A 44 -9.90 -3.50 3.77
N ARG A 45 -9.11 -4.56 3.54
CA ARG A 45 -9.58 -5.93 3.77
C ARG A 45 -9.51 -6.19 5.27
N LYS A 46 -10.63 -6.55 5.88
CA LYS A 46 -10.73 -6.91 7.31
C LYS A 46 -11.07 -8.39 7.39
N GLU A 47 -10.15 -9.19 7.88
CA GLU A 47 -10.35 -10.62 8.13
C GLU A 47 -10.55 -10.81 9.63
N ARG A 48 -11.72 -11.31 10.04
CA ARG A 48 -12.07 -11.49 11.46
C ARG A 48 -12.00 -12.97 11.81
N PHE A 49 -11.29 -13.28 12.88
CA PHE A 49 -11.11 -14.62 13.41
C PHE A 49 -11.66 -14.66 14.83
N THR A 50 -12.51 -15.64 15.13
CA THR A 50 -13.00 -15.87 16.48
C THR A 50 -12.37 -17.15 17.00
N ILE A 51 -11.59 -17.04 18.07
CA ILE A 51 -10.82 -18.15 18.64
C ILE A 51 -11.35 -18.41 20.05
N LEU A 52 -11.43 -19.69 20.44
CA LEU A 52 -11.74 -20.05 21.82
C LEU A 52 -10.50 -19.84 22.68
N VAL A 53 -10.65 -19.08 23.76
CA VAL A 53 -9.56 -18.82 24.71
C VAL A 53 -9.37 -20.01 25.64
N SER A 54 -10.48 -20.64 26.05
CA SER A 54 -10.43 -21.80 26.94
C SER A 54 -10.07 -23.07 26.16
N PRO A 55 -9.08 -23.86 26.61
CA PRO A 55 -8.74 -25.13 25.99
C PRO A 55 -9.80 -26.22 26.23
N HIS A 56 -10.66 -26.07 27.24
CA HIS A 56 -11.70 -27.05 27.56
C HIS A 56 -13.04 -26.40 27.93
N VAL A 57 -14.14 -26.99 27.44
CA VAL A 57 -15.58 -26.81 27.77
C VAL A 57 -16.19 -25.40 27.61
N ASN A 58 -15.47 -24.31 27.88
CA ASN A 58 -16.06 -22.97 27.92
C ASN A 58 -16.22 -22.36 26.52
N LYS A 59 -17.43 -22.50 25.94
CA LYS A 59 -17.76 -22.01 24.59
C LYS A 59 -17.95 -20.48 24.50
N ASP A 60 -18.24 -19.83 25.62
CA ASP A 60 -18.51 -18.38 25.68
C ASP A 60 -17.23 -17.55 25.85
N ALA A 61 -16.13 -18.18 26.28
CA ALA A 61 -14.80 -17.59 26.30
C ALA A 61 -14.22 -17.52 24.87
N ARG A 62 -14.63 -16.50 24.11
CA ARG A 62 -14.20 -16.24 22.73
C ARG A 62 -13.51 -14.90 22.61
N ASP A 63 -12.32 -14.92 22.02
CA ASP A 63 -11.65 -13.70 21.58
C ASP A 63 -11.89 -13.47 20.09
N GLN A 64 -12.06 -12.20 19.74
CA GLN A 64 -12.17 -11.77 18.35
C GLN A 64 -10.90 -11.01 17.96
N TYR A 65 -10.13 -11.61 17.06
CA TYR A 65 -8.98 -10.98 16.44
C TYR A 65 -9.34 -10.55 15.03
N GLU A 66 -8.67 -9.51 14.53
CA GLU A 66 -8.77 -9.12 13.13
C GLU A 66 -7.41 -8.81 12.53
N ILE A 67 -7.26 -9.18 11.26
CA ILE A 67 -6.15 -8.74 10.43
C ILE A 67 -6.70 -7.67 9.49
N ARG A 68 -6.14 -6.46 9.57
CA ARG A 68 -6.48 -5.35 8.69
C ARG A 68 -5.37 -5.17 7.67
N THR A 69 -5.70 -5.32 6.40
CA THR A 69 -4.78 -5.01 5.30
C THR A 69 -5.22 -3.70 4.64
N HIS A 70 -4.41 -2.67 4.83
CA HIS A 70 -4.57 -1.38 4.18
C HIS A 70 -3.97 -1.43 2.78
N LYS A 71 -4.70 -0.89 1.81
CA LYS A 71 -4.30 -0.90 0.40
C LYS A 71 -4.34 0.53 -0.14
N ARG A 72 -3.28 0.94 -0.85
CA ARG A 72 -3.23 2.20 -1.58
C ARG A 72 -2.83 1.92 -3.02
N LEU A 73 -3.31 2.75 -3.93
CA LEU A 73 -2.98 2.72 -5.34
C LEU A 73 -2.46 4.10 -5.75
N VAL A 74 -1.34 4.12 -6.44
CA VAL A 74 -0.79 5.33 -7.06
C VAL A 74 -0.57 5.03 -8.54
N ASP A 75 -1.13 5.85 -9.40
CA ASP A 75 -0.98 5.71 -10.85
C ASP A 75 -0.18 6.92 -11.38
N ILE A 76 0.91 6.67 -12.11
CA ILE A 76 1.71 7.72 -12.76
C ILE A 76 1.37 7.74 -14.25
N ILE A 77 0.89 8.89 -14.72
CA ILE A 77 0.53 9.17 -16.10
C ILE A 77 1.72 9.90 -16.70
N GLU A 78 2.42 9.27 -17.66
CA GLU A 78 3.64 9.80 -18.29
C GLU A 78 4.87 9.75 -17.35
N PRO A 79 5.46 8.56 -17.17
CA PRO A 79 6.71 8.43 -16.43
C PRO A 79 7.87 9.03 -17.24
N THR A 80 8.72 9.80 -16.57
CA THR A 80 10.05 10.19 -17.11
C THR A 80 11.10 9.18 -16.64
N GLU A 81 12.18 8.99 -17.40
CA GLU A 81 13.27 8.07 -17.01
C GLU A 81 13.83 8.42 -15.61
N LYS A 82 13.98 9.71 -15.32
CA LYS A 82 14.37 10.22 -14.00
C LYS A 82 13.41 9.79 -12.87
N THR A 83 12.13 9.62 -13.19
CA THR A 83 11.11 9.17 -12.21
C THR A 83 11.25 7.68 -11.93
N VAL A 84 11.55 6.86 -12.94
CA VAL A 84 11.75 5.41 -12.77
C VAL A 84 12.96 5.15 -11.86
N ASP A 85 14.08 5.83 -12.13
CA ASP A 85 15.29 5.71 -11.32
C ASP A 85 15.09 6.19 -9.88
N ALA A 86 14.35 7.29 -9.69
CA ALA A 86 14.06 7.82 -8.37
C ALA A 86 13.16 6.88 -7.55
N LEU A 87 12.23 6.17 -8.19
CA LEU A 87 11.35 5.21 -7.52
C LEU A 87 12.08 3.92 -7.12
N MET A 88 13.05 3.46 -7.92
CA MET A 88 13.86 2.27 -7.58
C MET A 88 14.87 2.54 -6.46
N LYS A 89 15.34 3.78 -6.33
CA LYS A 89 16.29 4.19 -5.29
C LYS A 89 15.63 4.56 -3.96
N LEU A 90 14.31 4.57 -3.89
CA LEU A 90 13.60 5.03 -2.71
C LEU A 90 13.55 3.89 -1.68
N ASP A 91 14.28 4.08 -0.58
CA ASP A 91 14.23 3.18 0.57
C ASP A 91 12.89 3.37 1.30
N LEU A 92 11.97 2.44 1.04
CA LEU A 92 10.65 2.44 1.66
C LEU A 92 10.72 1.85 3.08
N ALA A 93 9.85 2.35 3.95
CA ALA A 93 9.78 1.90 5.34
C ALA A 93 9.53 0.39 5.45
N ALA A 94 10.24 -0.26 6.39
CA ALA A 94 10.06 -1.67 6.68
C ALA A 94 8.59 -1.96 7.08
N GLY A 95 7.95 -2.91 6.39
CA GLY A 95 6.56 -3.31 6.65
C GLY A 95 5.52 -2.85 5.62
N VAL A 96 5.94 -2.14 4.57
CA VAL A 96 5.09 -1.83 3.41
C VAL A 96 5.49 -2.71 2.23
N ASP A 97 4.56 -3.51 1.73
CA ASP A 97 4.69 -4.30 0.52
C ASP A 97 4.35 -3.44 -0.70
N VAL A 98 5.26 -3.38 -1.67
CA VAL A 98 5.14 -2.52 -2.87
C VAL A 98 5.22 -3.37 -4.12
N GLN A 99 4.15 -3.30 -4.92
CA GLN A 99 4.07 -3.97 -6.20
C GLN A 99 3.97 -2.92 -7.31
N ILE A 100 4.94 -2.94 -8.21
CA ILE A 100 5.00 -2.07 -9.38
C ILE A 100 4.52 -2.87 -10.60
N SER A 101 3.62 -2.31 -11.38
CA SER A 101 3.13 -2.88 -12.64
C SER A 101 3.27 -1.85 -13.75
N LEU A 102 3.85 -2.25 -14.88
CA LEU A 102 3.97 -1.43 -16.09
C LEU A 102 2.82 -1.79 -17.03
N SER A 103 2.08 -0.78 -17.52
CA SER A 103 0.94 -0.94 -18.44
C SER A 103 0.97 0.09 -19.56
#